data_AF-A0A2W5AEM9-F1
#
_entry.id   AF-A0A2W5AEM9-F1
#
_cell.length_a   1.000
_cell.length_b   1.000
_cell.length_c   1.000
_cell.angle_alpha   90.00
_cell.angle_beta   90.00
_cell.angle_gamma   90.00
#
_symmetry.space_group_name_H-M   'P 1'
#
loop_
_entity.id
_entity.type
_entity.pdbx_description
1 polymer ?
#
loop_
_entity_poly.entity_id
_entity_poly.type
_entity_poly.pdbx_seq_one_letter_code
_entity_poly.pdbx_strand_id
1 'polypeptide(L)' 'MSVTSNFYLARAAECARDAEQATLNNVRERCLRAEAAWRSMAARLLSSEMERSKQAAVKAAR' A
#
# COMPACT_ATOMS: atom_id res chain seq x y z
N MET A 1 -13.93 -0.64 11.52
CA MET A 1 -13.48 -1.26 10.25
C MET A 1 -11.96 -1.23 10.21
N SER A 2 -11.29 -2.37 10.10
CA SER A 2 -9.82 -2.41 9.96
C SER A 2 -9.44 -2.19 8.50
N VAL A 3 -8.54 -1.25 8.25
CA VAL A 3 -7.97 -1.01 6.93
C VAL A 3 -6.90 -2.07 6.64
N THR A 4 -6.98 -2.75 5.49
CA THR A 4 -6.05 -3.83 5.11
C THR A 4 -4.97 -3.34 4.15
N SER A 5 -3.87 -4.10 4.02
CA SER A 5 -2.84 -3.86 3.00
C SER A 5 -3.44 -3.74 1.59
N ASN A 6 -4.41 -4.60 1.24
CA ASN A 6 -5.14 -4.55 -0.03
C ASN A 6 -5.89 -3.24 -0.26
N PHE A 7 -6.47 -2.63 0.77
CA PHE A 7 -7.15 -1.33 0.63
C PHE A 7 -6.15 -0.24 0.21
N TYR A 8 -4.99 -0.20 0.86
CA TYR A 8 -3.95 0.77 0.52
C TYR A 8 -3.36 0.54 -0.87
N LEU A 9 -3.21 -0.73 -1.28
CA LEU A 9 -2.78 -1.07 -2.64
C LEU A 9 -3.82 -0.64 -3.69
N ALA A 10 -5.11 -0.81 -3.41
CA ALA A 10 -6.18 -0.36 -4.32
C ALA A 10 -6.14 1.17 -4.51
N ARG A 11 -5.94 1.94 -3.43
CA ARG A 11 -5.77 3.39 -3.48
C ARG A 11 -4.49 3.82 -4.20
N ALA A 12 -3.39 3.11 -4.00
CA ALA A 12 -2.16 3.36 -4.75
C ALA A 12 -2.38 3.17 -6.25
N ALA A 13 -3.06 2.10 -6.66
CA ALA A 13 -3.37 1.82 -8.06
C ALA A 13 -4.31 2.86 -8.68
N GLU A 14 -5.25 3.39 -7.91
CA GLU A 14 -6.11 4.51 -8.33
C GLU A 14 -5.27 5.77 -8.60
N CYS A 15 -4.41 6.17 -7.67
CA CYS A 15 -3.52 7.32 -7.85
C CYS A 15 -2.55 7.14 -9.04
N ALA A 16 -2.09 5.91 -9.30
CA ALA A 16 -1.25 5.61 -10.46
C ALA A 16 -2.00 5.85 -11.78
N ARG A 17 -3.25 5.35 -11.90
CA ARG A 17 -4.11 5.60 -13.08
C ARG A 17 -4.40 7.10 -13.26
N ASP A 18 -4.67 7.81 -12.18
CA ASP A 18 -4.89 9.26 -12.23
C ASP A 18 -3.63 10.00 -12.68
N ALA A 19 -2.43 9.53 -12.29
CA ALA A 19 -1.16 10.09 -12.74
C ALA A 19 -0.91 9.83 -14.24
N GLU A 20 -1.31 8.67 -14.75
CA GLU A 20 -1.22 8.32 -16.17
C GLU A 20 -2.17 9.16 -17.03
N GLN A 21 -3.36 9.46 -16.52
CA GLN A 21 -4.37 10.27 -17.21
C GLN A 21 -4.14 11.79 -17.09
N ALA A 22 -3.29 12.22 -16.15
CA ALA A 22 -3.03 13.63 -15.90
C ALA A 22 -2.31 14.30 -17.10
N THR A 23 -2.94 15.33 -17.65
CA THR A 23 -2.35 16.15 -18.73
C THR A 23 -1.42 17.24 -18.23
N LEU A 24 -1.54 17.62 -16.95
CA LEU A 24 -0.70 18.62 -16.30
C LEU A 24 0.35 17.95 -15.39
N ASN A 25 1.61 18.36 -15.53
CA ASN A 25 2.72 17.79 -14.77
C ASN A 25 2.53 17.92 -13.25
N ASN A 26 2.04 19.07 -12.77
CA ASN A 26 1.78 19.29 -11.34
C ASN A 26 0.70 18.34 -10.79
N VAL A 27 -0.30 17.99 -11.59
CA VAL A 27 -1.34 17.02 -11.23
C VAL A 27 -0.74 15.61 -11.20
N ARG A 28 0.03 15.23 -12.22
CA ARG A 28 0.74 13.95 -12.28
C ARG A 28 1.64 13.75 -11.06
N GLU A 29 2.47 14.74 -10.73
CA GLU A 29 3.36 14.69 -9.57
C GLU A 29 2.60 14.57 -8.24
N ARG A 30 1.46 15.26 -8.10
CA ARG A 30 0.61 15.11 -6.92
C ARG A 30 0.06 13.70 -6.81
N CYS A 31 -0.42 13.12 -7.91
CA CYS A 31 -0.93 11.75 -7.94
C CYS A 31 0.15 10.72 -7.60
N LEU A 32 1.36 10.87 -8.17
CA LEU A 32 2.51 10.01 -7.85
C LEU A 32 2.94 10.11 -6.38
N ARG A 33 2.91 11.31 -5.78
CA ARG A 33 3.16 11.47 -4.34
C ARG A 33 2.11 10.79 -3.48
N ALA A 34 0.84 10.88 -3.88
CA ALA A 34 -0.25 10.18 -3.20
C ALA A 34 -0.08 8.65 -3.31
N GLU A 35 0.20 8.14 -4.51
CA GLU A 35 0.53 6.73 -4.74
C GLU A 35 1.65 6.24 -3.81
N ALA A 36 2.76 6.99 -3.74
CA ALA A 36 3.90 6.64 -2.90
C ALA A 36 3.52 6.57 -1.41
N ALA A 37 2.69 7.50 -0.93
CA ALA A 37 2.18 7.48 0.44
C ALA A 37 1.32 6.24 0.71
N TRP A 38 0.41 5.89 -0.21
CA TRP A 38 -0.41 4.68 -0.11
C TRP A 38 0.42 3.39 -0.12
N ARG A 39 1.41 3.29 -1.02
CA ARG A 39 2.34 2.16 -1.06
C ARG A 39 3.14 2.01 0.23
N SER A 40 3.59 3.11 0.82
CA SER A 40 4.30 3.10 2.10
C SER A 40 3.44 2.55 3.24
N MET A 41 2.16 2.96 3.30
CA MET A 41 1.21 2.41 4.28
C MET A 41 0.94 0.92 4.05
N ALA A 42 0.74 0.49 2.80
CA ALA A 42 0.57 -0.91 2.46
C ALA A 42 1.78 -1.76 2.91
N ALA A 43 3.00 -1.28 2.64
CA ALA A 43 4.24 -1.98 3.01
C ALA A 43 4.38 -2.16 4.53
N ARG A 44 3.99 -1.16 5.33
CA ARG A 44 3.99 -1.25 6.80
C ARG A 44 3.04 -2.34 7.29
N LEU A 45 1.84 -2.42 6.71
CA LEU A 45 0.87 -3.47 7.05
C LEU A 45 1.32 -4.85 6.62
N LEU A 46 1.83 -4.99 5.40
CA LEU A 46 2.38 -6.26 4.92
C LEU A 46 3.52 -6.75 5.81
N SER A 47 4.41 -5.85 6.25
CA SER A 47 5.49 -6.20 7.18
C SER A 47 4.95 -6.71 8.51
N SER A 48 3.93 -6.05 9.06
CA SER A 48 3.24 -6.47 10.27
C SER A 48 2.52 -7.82 10.12
N GLU A 49 1.85 -8.04 8.99
CA GLU A 49 1.16 -9.29 8.65
C GLU A 49 2.15 -10.45 8.50
N MET A 50 3.26 -10.23 7.79
CA MET A 50 4.33 -11.21 7.65
C MET A 50 4.95 -11.58 9.00
N GLU A 51 5.22 -10.60 9.85
CA GLU A 51 5.83 -10.86 11.16
C GLU A 51 4.89 -11.69 12.05
N ARG A 52 3.59 -11.37 12.06
CA ARG A 52 2.60 -12.20 12.76
C ARG A 52 2.52 -13.61 12.19
N SER A 53 2.57 -13.77 10.86
CA SER A 53 2.56 -15.08 10.21
C SER A 53 3.79 -15.91 10.59
N LYS A 54 4.99 -15.31 10.60
CA LYS A 54 6.22 -15.96 11.06
C LYS A 54 6.12 -16.42 12.51
N GLN A 55 5.64 -15.56 13.41
CA GLN A 55 5.48 -15.91 14.82
C GLN A 55 4.45 -17.02 15.03
N ALA A 56 3.35 -17.03 14.26
CA ALA A 56 2.36 -18.09 14.31
C ALA A 56 2.95 -19.43 13.84
N ALA A 57 3.76 -19.43 12.77
CA ALA A 57 4.44 -20.63 12.28
C ALA A 57 5.44 -21.18 13.30
N VAL A 58 6.23 -20.31 13.94
CA VAL A 58 7.18 -20.72 15.01
C VAL A 58 6.43 -21.32 16.20
N LYS A 59 5.31 -20.72 16.61
CA LYS A 59 4.48 -21.27 17.70
C LYS A 59 3.83 -22.61 17.34
N ALA A 60 3.36 -22.78 16.10
CA ALA A 60 2.74 -24.03 15.66
C ALA A 60 3.75 -25.18 15.51
N ALA A 61 5.03 -24.86 15.33
CA ALA A 61 6.12 -25.82 15.25
C ALA A 61 6.72 -26.21 16.63
N ARG A 62 6.24 -25.61 17.72
CA ARG A 62 6.66 -25.88 19.11
C ARG A 62 5.63 -26.71 19.84
#